data_AF-A0A9Q0ER23-F1
#
_entry.id   AF-A0A9Q0ER23-F1
#
_cell.length_a   1.000
_cell.length_b   1.000
_cell.length_c   1.000
_cell.angle_alpha   90.00
_cell.angle_beta   90.00
_cell.angle_gamma   90.00
#
_symmetry.space_group_name_H-M   'P 1'
#
loop_
_entity.id
_entity.type
_entity.pdbx_description
1 polymer ?
#
loop_
_entity_poly.entity_id
_entity_poly.type
_entity_poly.pdbx_seq_one_letter_code
_entity_poly.pdbx_strand_id
1 'polypeptide(L)'
;MMPPRPKIFDFHGVSMIHQFTNNWENIQNFKARPDDILIATYPKSGTTWTCYLLDLLYFSQTQPDRLTSTPIHLRVPFLETNIPSG
;
A
#
# COMPACT_ATOMS: atom_id res chain seq x y z
N MET A 1 25.21 -8.72 -0.80
CA MET A 1 25.55 -7.40 -0.21
C MET A 1 24.24 -6.69 0.06
N MET A 2 24.02 -6.12 1.26
CA MET A 2 22.78 -5.39 1.56
C MET A 2 22.72 -4.09 0.77
N PRO A 3 21.54 -3.66 0.27
CA PRO A 3 21.41 -2.38 -0.40
C PRO A 3 21.74 -1.23 0.58
N PRO A 4 22.27 -0.11 0.09
CA PRO A 4 22.54 1.05 0.93
C PRO A 4 21.25 1.60 1.53
N ARG A 5 21.35 2.21 2.72
CA ARG A 5 20.21 2.87 3.37
C ARG A 5 19.63 3.94 2.42
N PRO A 6 18.31 3.95 2.17
CA PRO A 6 17.69 4.99 1.36
C PRO A 6 17.95 6.39 1.91
N LYS A 7 18.18 7.35 1.01
CA LYS A 7 18.36 8.76 1.37
C LYS A 7 17.01 9.39 1.71
N ILE A 8 16.95 10.07 2.85
CA ILE A 8 15.79 10.86 3.30
C ILE A 8 15.93 12.27 2.72
N PHE A 9 14.81 12.87 2.32
CA PHE A 9 14.74 14.25 1.87
C PHE A 9 13.40 14.88 2.29
N ASP A 10 13.32 16.22 2.23
CA ASP A 10 12.06 16.93 2.45
C ASP A 10 11.14 16.78 1.24
N PHE A 11 9.93 16.30 1.49
CA PHE A 11 8.89 16.15 0.50
C PHE A 11 7.63 16.82 1.02
N HIS A 12 7.33 18.02 0.51
CA HIS A 12 6.20 18.84 0.95
C HIS A 12 6.15 19.04 2.48
N GLY A 13 7.30 19.24 3.13
CA GLY A 13 7.38 19.44 4.58
C GLY A 13 7.43 18.16 5.42
N VAL A 14 7.49 16.98 4.78
CA VAL A 14 7.61 15.67 5.44
C VAL A 14 8.90 14.98 5.02
N SER A 15 9.63 14.41 6.00
CA SER A 15 10.81 13.59 5.73
C SER A 15 10.42 12.27 5.08
N MET A 16 10.77 12.09 3.80
CA MET A 16 10.38 10.93 2.99
C MET A 16 11.58 10.31 2.26
N ILE A 17 11.37 9.10 1.70
CA ILE A 17 12.32 8.42 0.80
C ILE A 17 11.74 8.31 -0.60
N HIS A 18 12.61 8.22 -1.61
CA HIS A 18 12.19 8.21 -3.03
C HIS A 18 11.18 7.10 -3.37
N GLN A 19 11.28 5.94 -2.71
CA GLN A 19 10.40 4.81 -2.96
C GLN A 19 8.90 5.14 -2.82
N PHE A 20 8.52 6.07 -1.94
CA PHE A 20 7.11 6.47 -1.72
C PHE A 20 6.69 7.72 -2.48
N THR A 21 7.63 8.39 -3.16
CA THR A 21 7.40 9.70 -3.79
C THR A 21 7.61 9.67 -5.30
N ASN A 22 8.29 8.65 -5.83
CA ASN A 22 8.53 8.52 -7.27
C ASN A 22 7.25 8.39 -8.10
N ASN A 23 6.15 7.87 -7.53
CA ASN A 23 4.86 7.72 -8.22
C ASN A 23 3.90 8.90 -8.00
N TRP A 24 4.38 10.00 -7.41
CA TRP A 24 3.52 11.05 -6.86
C TRP A 24 2.52 11.65 -7.86
N GLU A 25 2.94 11.92 -9.09
CA GLU A 25 2.06 12.49 -10.12
C GLU A 25 0.87 11.58 -10.44
N ASN A 26 1.09 10.27 -10.51
CA ASN A 26 0.00 9.31 -10.74
C ASN A 26 -0.94 9.22 -9.53
N ILE A 27 -0.39 9.31 -8.31
CA ILE A 27 -1.18 9.31 -7.08
C ILE A 27 -2.08 10.55 -7.02
N GLN A 28 -1.55 11.73 -7.36
CA GLN A 28 -2.33 12.97 -7.41
C GLN A 28 -3.46 12.92 -8.44
N ASN A 29 -3.25 12.19 -9.54
CA ASN A 29 -4.25 12.02 -10.59
C ASN A 29 -5.16 10.80 -10.39
N PHE A 30 -4.94 10.00 -9.34
CA PHE A 30 -5.71 8.79 -9.07
C PHE A 30 -7.21 9.10 -8.98
N LYS A 31 -8.02 8.30 -9.67
CA LYS A 31 -9.48 8.40 -9.68
C LYS A 31 -10.06 7.21 -8.92
N ALA A 32 -10.36 7.44 -7.65
CA ALA A 32 -11.05 6.47 -6.82
C ALA A 32 -12.43 6.17 -7.39
N ARG A 33 -12.85 4.91 -7.28
CA ARG A 33 -14.20 4.46 -7.58
C ARG A 33 -15.08 4.58 -6.32
N PRO A 34 -16.40 4.68 -6.46
CA PRO A 34 -17.31 4.80 -5.33
C PRO A 34 -17.26 3.61 -4.34
N ASP A 35 -16.80 2.45 -4.81
CA ASP A 35 -16.68 1.19 -4.06
C ASP A 35 -15.26 0.93 -3.53
N ASP A 36 -14.29 1.81 -3.82
CA ASP A 36 -12.93 1.66 -3.34
C ASP A 36 -12.84 1.93 -1.83
N ILE A 37 -12.03 1.13 -1.14
CA ILE A 37 -11.67 1.32 0.27
C ILE A 37 -10.20 1.70 0.34
N LEU A 38 -9.91 2.90 0.87
CA LEU A 38 -8.54 3.38 1.08
C LEU A 38 -8.11 3.17 2.54
N ILE A 39 -6.94 2.55 2.72
CA ILE A 39 -6.30 2.37 4.03
C ILE A 39 -5.14 3.36 4.13
N ALA A 40 -5.38 4.48 4.79
CA ALA A 40 -4.36 5.50 5.03
C ALA A 40 -3.69 5.29 6.40
N THR A 41 -2.41 4.93 6.39
CA THR A 41 -1.64 4.68 7.63
C THR A 41 -0.27 5.30 7.57
N TYR A 42 0.24 5.77 8.72
CA TYR A 42 1.65 6.11 8.84
C TYR A 42 2.52 4.83 8.75
N PRO A 43 3.71 4.88 8.13
CA PRO A 43 4.55 3.69 7.98
C PRO A 43 4.82 3.00 9.32
N LYS A 44 4.65 1.67 9.34
CA LYS A 44 4.85 0.80 10.51
C LYS A 44 3.82 0.96 11.64
N SER A 45 2.70 1.63 11.41
CA SER A 45 1.62 1.79 12.41
C SER A 45 0.56 0.69 12.40
N GLY A 46 0.90 -0.54 11.98
CA GLY A 46 -0.01 -1.69 12.03
C GLY A 46 -0.83 -1.95 10.76
N THR A 47 -0.43 -1.39 9.61
CA THR A 47 -1.12 -1.54 8.30
C THR A 47 -1.48 -3.00 7.98
N THR A 48 -0.57 -3.95 8.22
CA THR A 48 -0.81 -5.38 7.96
C THR A 48 -2.04 -5.90 8.71
N TRP A 49 -2.16 -5.61 10.00
CA TRP A 49 -3.30 -6.06 10.82
C TRP A 49 -4.61 -5.41 10.36
N THR A 50 -4.58 -4.11 10.05
CA THR A 50 -5.73 -3.39 9.50
C THR A 50 -6.21 -3.99 8.18
N CYS A 51 -5.29 -4.31 7.26
CA CYS A 51 -5.60 -4.96 5.99
C CYS A 51 -6.25 -6.34 6.18
N TYR A 52 -5.75 -7.16 7.09
CA TYR A 52 -6.34 -8.48 7.39
C TYR A 52 -7.77 -8.35 7.95
N LEU A 53 -7.98 -7.42 8.88
CA LEU A 53 -9.29 -7.23 9.49
C LEU A 53 -10.33 -6.77 8.46
N LEU A 54 -9.99 -5.82 7.60
CA LEU A 54 -10.89 -5.35 6.55
C LEU A 54 -11.18 -6.43 5.50
N ASP A 55 -10.18 -7.22 5.11
CA ASP A 55 -10.36 -8.33 4.15
C ASP A 55 -11.30 -9.41 4.72
N LEU A 56 -11.19 -9.72 6.02
CA LEU A 56 -12.13 -10.61 6.72
C LEU A 56 -13.56 -10.04 6.74
N LEU A 57 -13.73 -8.78 7.13
CA LEU A 57 -15.06 -8.18 7.23
C LEU A 57 -15.77 -8.16 5.87
N TYR A 58 -15.05 -7.84 4.81
CA TYR A 58 -15.64 -7.64 3.50
C TYR A 58 -15.78 -8.93 2.68
N PHE A 59 -14.81 -9.84 2.76
CA PHE A 59 -14.73 -11.01 1.88
C PHE A 59 -14.91 -12.37 2.56
N SER A 60 -15.01 -12.46 3.89
CA SER A 60 -15.09 -13.76 4.58
C SER A 60 -16.24 -14.66 4.10
N GLN A 61 -17.37 -14.09 3.69
CA GLN A 61 -18.54 -14.85 3.25
C GLN A 61 -18.49 -15.20 1.76
N THR A 62 -17.83 -14.38 0.93
CA THR A 62 -17.84 -14.52 -0.53
C THR A 62 -16.56 -15.15 -1.07
N GLN A 63 -15.43 -15.00 -0.36
CA GLN A 63 -14.11 -15.51 -0.74
C GLN A 63 -13.32 -16.01 0.48
N PRO A 64 -13.77 -17.08 1.17
CA PRO A 64 -13.18 -17.55 2.43
C PRO A 64 -11.69 -17.95 2.32
N ASP A 65 -11.26 -18.46 1.15
CA ASP A 65 -9.87 -18.89 0.93
C ASP A 65 -8.92 -17.77 0.51
N ARG A 66 -9.42 -16.53 0.38
CA ARG A 66 -8.63 -15.39 -0.11
C ARG A 66 -7.40 -15.10 0.75
N LEU A 67 -7.51 -15.28 2.06
CA LEU A 67 -6.44 -15.03 3.02
C LEU A 67 -5.28 -16.02 2.94
N THR A 68 -5.56 -17.26 2.59
CA THR A 68 -4.58 -18.36 2.55
C THR A 68 -3.99 -18.53 1.15
N SER A 69 -4.76 -18.23 0.11
CA SER A 69 -4.37 -18.38 -1.29
C SER A 69 -3.59 -17.19 -1.85
N THR A 70 -3.83 -15.97 -1.38
CA THR A 70 -3.29 -14.75 -2.00
C THR A 70 -2.45 -13.92 -1.01
N PRO A 71 -1.18 -13.61 -1.34
CA PRO A 71 -0.34 -12.69 -0.56
C PRO A 71 -1.00 -11.32 -0.33
N ILE A 72 -0.79 -10.74 0.84
CA ILE A 72 -1.49 -9.50 1.25
C ILE A 72 -1.23 -8.31 0.33
N HIS A 73 -0.02 -8.16 -0.21
CA HIS A 73 0.34 -7.05 -1.10
C HIS A 73 -0.35 -7.13 -2.47
N LEU A 74 -0.83 -8.31 -2.86
CA LEU A 74 -1.66 -8.49 -4.06
C LEU A 74 -3.15 -8.27 -3.76
N ARG A 75 -3.58 -8.50 -2.52
CA ARG A 75 -4.96 -8.25 -2.08
C ARG A 75 -5.22 -6.78 -1.78
N VAL A 76 -4.25 -6.11 -1.19
CA VAL A 76 -4.28 -4.69 -0.83
C VAL A 76 -3.04 -4.03 -1.43
N PRO A 77 -3.13 -3.55 -2.68
CA PRO A 77 -2.01 -2.90 -3.35
C PRO A 77 -1.70 -1.56 -2.70
N PHE A 78 -0.41 -1.24 -2.56
CA PHE A 78 0.04 0.06 -2.08
C PHE A 78 0.12 1.05 -3.23
N LEU A 79 -0.64 2.13 -3.13
CA LEU A 79 -0.77 3.16 -4.17
C LEU A 79 0.55 3.89 -4.44
N GLU A 80 1.39 4.01 -3.42
CA GLU A 80 2.69 4.68 -3.47
C GLU A 80 3.76 3.84 -4.16
N THR A 81 3.55 2.52 -4.30
CA THR A 81 4.61 1.61 -4.73
C THR A 81 4.61 1.48 -6.24
N ASN A 82 5.70 1.93 -6.87
CA ASN A 82 5.98 1.66 -8.26
C ASN A 82 7.00 0.50 -8.33
N ILE A 83 6.50 -0.74 -8.21
CA ILE A 83 7.35 -1.92 -8.46
C ILE A 83 7.43 -2.07 -9.98
N PRO A 84 8.63 -1.97 -10.60
CA PRO A 84 8.75 -2.25 -12.02
C PRO A 84 8.22 -3.66 -12.27
N SER A 85 7.22 -3.77 -13.15
CA SER A 85 6.88 -5.06 -13.76
C SER A 85 8.13 -5.48 -14.53
N GLY A 86 8.66 -6.67 -14.22
CA GLY A 86 9.99 -7.12 -14.64
C GLY A 86 10.32 -6.98 -16.12
#